data_AF-A0A2R7RZG8-F1
#
_entry.id   AF-A0A2R7RZG8-F1
#
_cell.length_a   1.000
_cell.length_b   1.000
_cell.length_c   1.000
_cell.angle_alpha   90.00
_cell.angle_beta   90.00
_cell.angle_gamma   90.00
#
_symmetry.space_group_name_H-M   'P 1'
#
loop_
_entity.id
_entity.type
_entity.pdbx_description
1 polymer ?
#
loop_
_entity_poly.entity_id
_entity_poly.type
_entity_poly.pdbx_seq_one_letter_code
_entity_poly.pdbx_strand_id
1 'polypeptide(L)'
;MSGGISTFTAPERETNWWWIRAGTVIPKGLVVTRDTTDKNTGITHYTIHPAENMSLVDYVDLMQSMLKADKLALEQAIEHRSRWTKN
;
A
#
# COMPACT_ATOMS: atom_id res chain seq x y z
N MET A 1 -15.92 -9.86 -2.28
CA MET A 1 -14.77 -9.40 -1.50
C MET A 1 -14.25 -8.12 -2.14
N SER A 2 -14.32 -7.00 -1.45
CA SER A 2 -13.58 -5.79 -1.83
C SER A 2 -12.10 -6.05 -1.52
N GLY A 3 -11.22 -5.94 -2.52
CA GLY A 3 -9.79 -6.22 -2.36
C GLY A 3 -9.04 -5.12 -1.58
N GLY A 4 -7.72 -5.08 -1.75
CA GLY A 4 -6.84 -4.09 -1.15
C GLY A 4 -5.45 -4.16 -1.76
N ILE A 5 -4.46 -3.54 -1.11
CA ILE A 5 -3.07 -3.66 -1.53
C ILE A 5 -2.46 -4.91 -0.90
N SER A 6 -1.97 -5.79 -1.76
CA SER A 6 -1.22 -6.98 -1.33
C SER A 6 0.14 -6.60 -0.79
N THR A 7 0.46 -7.14 0.38
CA THR A 7 1.75 -6.98 1.05
C THR A 7 2.23 -8.33 1.57
N PHE A 8 3.53 -8.50 1.72
CA PHE A 8 4.13 -9.79 2.02
C PHE A 8 5.22 -9.64 3.07
N THR A 9 5.34 -10.63 3.96
CA THR A 9 6.57 -10.77 4.74
C THR A 9 7.69 -11.20 3.79
N ALA A 10 8.82 -10.50 3.81
CA ALA A 10 10.01 -10.94 3.12
C ALA A 10 11.19 -11.02 4.11
N PRO A 11 12.02 -12.06 4.02
CA PRO A 11 13.13 -12.26 4.95
C PRO A 11 14.26 -11.25 4.73
N GLU A 12 14.43 -10.77 3.50
CA GLU A 12 15.50 -9.86 3.10
C GLU A 12 14.99 -8.69 2.26
N ARG A 13 15.77 -7.60 2.26
CA ARG A 13 15.43 -6.38 1.53
C ARG A 13 15.62 -6.53 0.03
N GLU A 14 14.53 -6.76 -0.68
CA GLU A 14 14.46 -6.63 -2.14
C GLU A 14 14.57 -5.17 -2.58
N THR A 15 15.41 -4.89 -3.57
CA THR A 15 15.78 -3.54 -4.02
C THR A 15 14.59 -2.72 -4.54
N ASN A 16 13.57 -3.40 -5.08
CA ASN A 16 12.40 -2.77 -5.70
C ASN A 16 11.15 -2.78 -4.81
N TRP A 17 11.29 -3.12 -3.53
CA TRP A 17 10.16 -3.22 -2.61
C TRP A 17 10.03 -1.99 -1.73
N TRP A 18 8.79 -1.55 -1.52
CA TRP A 18 8.50 -0.58 -0.48
C TRP A 18 8.35 -1.28 0.86
N TRP A 19 9.24 -0.97 1.80
CA TRP A 19 9.31 -1.66 3.09
C TRP A 19 8.46 -0.97 4.16
N ILE A 20 7.43 -1.67 4.63
CA ILE A 20 6.67 -1.28 5.82
C ILE A 20 7.38 -1.88 7.04
N ARG A 21 7.90 -1.03 7.92
CA ARG A 21 8.62 -1.48 9.12
C ARG A 21 7.65 -2.06 10.14
N ALA A 22 8.09 -3.07 10.88
CA ALA A 22 7.37 -3.53 12.06
C ALA A 22 7.19 -2.35 13.04
N GLY A 23 5.98 -2.22 13.60
CA GLY A 23 5.61 -1.10 14.46
C GLY A 23 5.16 0.17 13.73
N THR A 24 5.10 0.18 12.39
CA THR A 24 4.42 1.27 11.66
C THR A 24 2.98 1.38 12.14
N VAL A 25 2.59 2.59 12.55
CA VAL A 25 1.22 2.89 12.98
C VAL A 25 0.31 2.86 11.75
N ILE A 26 -0.73 2.04 11.81
CA ILE A 26 -1.78 2.00 10.78
C ILE A 26 -2.75 3.16 11.05
N PRO A 27 -2.95 4.09 10.11
CA PRO A 27 -3.91 5.17 10.26
C PRO A 27 -5.32 4.67 10.53
N LYS A 28 -6.09 5.43 11.32
CA LYS A 28 -7.51 5.14 11.52
C LYS A 28 -8.22 5.17 10.17
N GLY A 29 -8.98 4.11 9.88
CA GLY A 29 -9.64 3.92 8.58
C GLY A 29 -8.96 2.87 7.69
N LEU A 30 -7.72 2.48 7.99
CA LEU A 30 -7.06 1.33 7.38
C LEU A 30 -6.99 0.16 8.35
N VAL A 31 -7.00 -1.05 7.82
CA VAL A 31 -6.72 -2.29 8.54
C VAL A 31 -5.77 -3.16 7.72
N VAL A 32 -5.04 -4.03 8.43
CA VAL A 32 -4.19 -5.06 7.83
C VAL A 32 -4.75 -6.41 8.23
N THR A 33 -5.14 -7.21 7.25
CA THR A 33 -5.61 -8.58 7.46
C THR A 33 -4.54 -9.57 7.04
N ARG A 34 -4.39 -10.64 7.82
CA ARG A 34 -3.52 -11.77 7.46
C ARG A 34 -4.30 -12.72 6.57
N ASP A 35 -3.74 -13.02 5.42
CA ASP A 35 -4.33 -13.97 4.48
C ASP A 35 -3.68 -15.34 4.69
N THR A 36 -2.88 -15.80 3.72
CA THR A 36 -2.29 -17.13 3.73
C THR A 36 -0.78 -17.08 3.86
N THR A 37 -0.21 -18.14 4.45
CA THR A 37 1.24 -18.36 4.48
C THR A 37 1.59 -19.49 3.53
N ASP A 38 2.49 -19.22 2.58
CA ASP A 38 3.11 -20.27 1.76
C ASP A 38 4.02 -21.12 2.66
N LYS A 39 3.72 -22.41 2.74
CA LYS A 39 4.43 -23.36 3.61
C LYS A 39 5.85 -23.65 3.15
N ASN A 40 6.15 -23.47 1.86
CA ASN A 40 7.48 -23.77 1.31
C ASN A 40 8.45 -22.61 1.54
N THR A 41 7.96 -21.37 1.42
CA THR A 41 8.78 -20.16 1.52
C THR A 41 8.68 -19.48 2.88
N GLY A 42 7.63 -19.79 3.67
CA GLY A 42 7.32 -19.08 4.91
C GLY A 42 6.75 -17.67 4.70
N ILE A 43 6.61 -17.23 3.44
CA ILE A 43 6.10 -15.91 3.08
C ILE A 43 4.60 -15.87 3.39
N THR A 44 4.20 -14.91 4.21
CA THR A 44 2.81 -14.64 4.53
C THR A 44 2.31 -13.45 3.75
N HIS A 45 1.19 -13.63 3.05
CA HIS A 45 0.44 -12.59 2.39
C HIS A 45 -0.49 -11.89 3.40
N TYR A 46 -0.54 -10.57 3.28
CA TYR A 46 -1.41 -9.68 4.03
C TYR A 46 -2.06 -8.69 3.07
N THR A 47 -3.25 -8.25 3.41
CA THR A 47 -3.96 -7.22 2.66
C THR A 47 -4.13 -5.97 3.51
N ILE A 48 -3.67 -4.83 2.99
CA ILE A 48 -4.00 -3.50 3.53
C ILE A 48 -5.25 -3.02 2.80
N HIS A 49 -6.31 -2.70 3.54
CA HIS A 49 -7.56 -2.26 2.95
C HIS A 49 -8.33 -1.30 3.88
N PRO A 50 -9.35 -0.59 3.35
CA PRO A 50 -10.25 0.21 4.17
C PRO A 50 -10.93 -0.61 5.26
N ALA A 51 -11.04 -0.03 6.46
CA ALA A 51 -11.78 -0.58 7.58
C ALA A 51 -13.31 -0.54 7.34
N GLU A 52 -13.75 0.43 6.56
CA GLU A 52 -15.15 0.68 6.18
C GLU A 52 -15.20 1.25 4.76
N ASN A 53 -16.40 1.40 4.19
CA ASN A 53 -16.56 2.00 2.87
C ASN A 53 -16.02 3.44 2.88
N MET A 54 -15.10 3.75 1.97
CA MET A 54 -14.52 5.08 1.82
C MET A 54 -14.26 5.40 0.34
N SER A 55 -14.03 6.68 0.04
CA SER A 55 -13.65 7.09 -1.30
C SER A 55 -12.23 6.61 -1.62
N LEU A 56 -11.92 6.47 -2.92
CA LEU A 56 -10.56 6.14 -3.35
C LEU A 56 -9.56 7.23 -2.93
N VAL A 57 -9.99 8.50 -2.90
CA VAL A 57 -9.14 9.63 -2.49
C VAL A 57 -8.74 9.49 -1.02
N ASP A 58 -9.70 9.25 -0.13
CA ASP A 58 -9.41 9.06 1.30
C ASP A 58 -8.51 7.84 1.54
N TYR A 59 -8.74 6.75 0.78
CA TYR A 59 -7.91 5.56 0.87
C TYR A 59 -6.45 5.85 0.48
N VAL A 60 -6.24 6.59 -0.61
CA VAL A 60 -4.89 6.96 -1.08
C VAL A 60 -4.21 7.93 -0.10
N ASP A 61 -4.93 8.92 0.42
CA ASP A 61 -4.40 9.88 1.41
C ASP A 61 -3.97 9.16 2.70
N LEU A 62 -4.76 8.19 3.18
CA LEU A 62 -4.39 7.38 4.34
C LEU A 62 -3.14 6.53 4.05
N MET A 63 -3.05 5.90 2.87
CA MET A 63 -1.87 5.12 2.48
C MET A 63 -0.60 5.99 2.40
N GLN A 64 -0.70 7.19 1.83
CA GLN A 64 0.41 8.15 1.78
C GLN A 64 0.85 8.58 3.19
N SER A 65 -0.12 8.88 4.06
CA SER A 65 0.15 9.26 5.45
C SER A 65 0.87 8.16 6.23
N MET A 66 0.46 6.90 6.04
CA MET A 66 1.07 5.72 6.67
C MET A 66 2.54 5.58 6.29
N LEU A 67 2.85 5.83 5.01
CA LEU A 67 4.20 5.64 4.46
C LEU A 67 5.08 6.89 4.58
N LYS A 68 4.51 8.03 5.02
CA LYS A 68 5.13 9.36 4.93
C LYS A 68 5.69 9.61 3.52
N ALA A 69 4.97 9.14 2.51
CA ALA A 69 5.29 9.36 1.12
C ALA A 69 4.58 10.63 0.68
N ASP A 70 5.32 11.58 0.13
CA ASP A 70 4.70 12.72 -0.55
C ASP A 70 3.92 12.20 -1.76
N LYS A 71 2.79 12.85 -2.07
CA LYS A 71 1.92 12.55 -3.21
C LYS A 71 2.78 12.12 -4.40
N LEU A 72 2.64 10.86 -4.82
CA LEU A 72 3.32 10.38 -6.02
C LEU A 72 3.03 11.36 -7.16
N ALA A 73 4.01 11.56 -8.03
CA ALA A 73 3.85 12.34 -9.27
C ALA A 73 2.63 11.91 -10.10
N LEU A 74 2.03 10.73 -9.82
CA LEU A 74 0.77 10.28 -10.38
C LEU A 74 -0.41 11.22 -10.09
N GLU A 75 -0.54 11.77 -8.88
CA GLU A 75 -1.63 12.72 -8.58
C GLU A 75 -1.38 14.08 -9.21
N GLN A 76 -0.14 14.56 -9.22
CA GLN A 76 0.25 15.74 -10.00
C GLN A 76 0.02 15.50 -11.51
N ALA A 77 0.27 14.29 -12.03
CA ALA A 77 0.03 13.93 -13.42
C ALA A 77 -1.46 13.78 -13.76
N ILE A 78 -2.29 13.36 -12.80
CA ILE A 78 -3.75 13.31 -12.92
C ILE A 78 -4.32 14.74 -12.86
N GLU A 79 -3.85 15.58 -11.95
CA GLU A 79 -4.25 16.99 -11.80
C GLU A 79 -3.80 17.84 -13.01
N HIS A 80 -2.64 17.53 -13.60
CA HIS A 80 -2.11 18.20 -14.80
C HIS A 80 -2.53 17.55 -16.14
N ARG A 81 -3.57 16.70 -16.16
CA ARG A 81 -4.20 16.16 -17.38
C ARG A 81 -3.25 15.36 -18.29
N SER A 82 -2.67 14.28 -17.79
CA SER A 82 -2.26 13.12 -18.62
C SER A 82 -1.32 13.43 -19.79
N ARG A 83 -0.13 13.99 -19.54
CA ARG A 83 0.99 13.87 -20.48
C ARG A 83 2.09 13.02 -19.88
N TRP A 84 2.07 11.74 -20.25
CA TRP A 84 3.25 10.89 -20.20
C TRP A 84 4.25 11.40 -21.24
N THR A 85 5.22 12.22 -20.84
CA THR A 85 6.43 12.41 -21.63
C THR A 85 7.39 11.29 -21.28
N LYS A 86 7.52 10.34 -22.20
CA LYS A 86 8.64 9.37 -22.20
C LYS A 86 9.94 10.17 -22.27
N ASN A 87 10.86 9.89 -21.35
CA ASN A 87 12.29 10.09 -21.60
C ASN A 87 12.79 8.91 -22.43
#